data_AF-A0AAV2SQX3-F1
#
_entry.id   AF-A0AAV2SQX3-F1
#
_cell.length_a   1.000
_cell.length_b   1.000
_cell.length_c   1.000
_cell.angle_alpha   90.00
_cell.angle_beta   90.00
_cell.angle_gamma   90.00
#
_symmetry.space_group_name_H-M   'P 1'
#
loop_
_entity.id
_entity.type
_entity.pdbx_description
1 polymer ?
#
loop_
_entity_poly.entity_id
_entity_poly.type
_entity_poly.pdbx_seq_one_letter_code
_entity_poly.pdbx_strand_id
1 'polypeptide(L)'
;ALRIAIGAWRSTRICNLQVEANVVPITLYIQQQSISLYYKMKAKDPTHPVHTHIFNPNHRRNLVWTKLFKKPFAIQVESILNSWNLSNNPMLETLLYPIIPPWFNLGQLIEHDLVNPTNKSMGKEQNKQSVLETLRTKYHDYTHIYIYRWL
;
A
#
# COMPACT_ATOMS: atom_id res chain seq x y z
N ALA A 1 -33.39 -4.88 -6.45
CA ALA A 1 -33.09 -4.00 -7.61
C ALA A 1 -32.69 -4.81 -8.84
N LEU A 2 -31.53 -5.48 -8.87
CA LEU A 2 -31.00 -6.17 -10.06
C LEU A 2 -31.98 -7.15 -10.74
N ARG A 3 -32.70 -7.98 -9.96
CA ARG A 3 -33.72 -8.91 -10.48
C ARG A 3 -34.80 -8.23 -11.30
N ILE A 4 -35.29 -7.10 -10.82
CA ILE A 4 -36.38 -6.35 -11.46
C ILE A 4 -35.85 -5.70 -12.74
N ALA A 5 -34.62 -5.15 -12.69
CA ALA A 5 -33.99 -4.52 -13.85
C ALA A 5 -33.74 -5.49 -15.02
N ILE A 6 -33.42 -6.76 -14.73
CA ILE A 6 -33.17 -7.81 -15.74
C ILE A 6 -34.47 -8.53 -16.16
N GLY A 7 -35.59 -8.30 -15.47
CA GLY A 7 -36.84 -9.04 -15.72
C GLY A 7 -36.76 -10.51 -15.29
N ALA A 8 -35.91 -10.85 -14.32
CA ALA A 8 -35.69 -12.22 -13.92
C ALA A 8 -36.68 -12.71 -12.86
N TRP A 9 -37.08 -13.97 -12.96
CA TRP A 9 -37.96 -14.63 -12.00
C TRP A 9 -37.40 -14.60 -10.57
N ARG A 10 -38.29 -14.57 -9.57
CA ARG A 10 -37.93 -14.51 -8.14
C ARG A 10 -37.13 -15.73 -7.67
N SER A 11 -37.26 -16.86 -8.37
CA SER A 11 -36.55 -18.12 -8.12
C SER A 11 -35.17 -18.21 -8.77
N THR A 12 -34.82 -17.30 -9.69
CA THR A 12 -33.50 -17.32 -10.36
C THR A 12 -32.38 -17.22 -9.33
N ARG A 13 -31.28 -17.96 -9.54
CA ARG A 13 -30.12 -17.85 -8.65
C ARG A 13 -29.39 -16.53 -8.89
N ILE A 14 -28.84 -15.95 -7.83
CA ILE A 14 -28.07 -14.70 -7.89
C ILE A 14 -26.85 -14.81 -8.81
N CYS A 15 -26.19 -15.97 -8.87
CA CYS A 15 -25.07 -16.17 -9.78
C CYS A 15 -25.49 -16.03 -11.25
N ASN A 16 -26.65 -16.59 -11.63
CA ASN A 16 -27.15 -16.47 -13.01
C ASN A 16 -27.46 -15.01 -13.35
N LEU A 17 -28.00 -14.25 -12.38
CA LEU A 17 -28.29 -12.83 -12.56
C LEU A 17 -27.02 -12.00 -12.77
N GLN A 18 -25.93 -12.36 -12.10
CA GLN A 18 -24.64 -11.71 -12.26
C GLN A 18 -24.06 -12.00 -13.65
N VAL A 19 -24.18 -13.23 -14.14
CA VAL A 19 -23.76 -13.62 -15.49
C VAL A 19 -24.55 -12.84 -16.56
N GLU A 20 -25.87 -12.77 -16.45
CA GLU A 20 -26.73 -12.01 -17.38
C GLU A 20 -26.41 -10.50 -17.35
N ALA A 21 -26.08 -9.96 -16.17
CA ALA A 21 -25.65 -8.57 -16.03
C ALA A 21 -24.20 -8.32 -16.52
N ASN A 22 -23.49 -9.36 -16.97
CA ASN A 22 -22.06 -9.33 -17.28
C ASN A 22 -21.20 -8.78 -16.13
N VAL A 23 -21.58 -9.11 -14.88
CA VAL A 23 -20.87 -8.72 -13.65
C VAL A 23 -20.24 -9.96 -13.03
N VAL A 24 -18.99 -9.82 -12.55
CA VAL A 24 -18.30 -10.91 -11.86
C VAL A 24 -19.09 -11.35 -10.62
N PRO A 25 -19.30 -12.65 -10.40
CA PRO A 25 -19.91 -13.15 -9.18
C PRO A 25 -19.20 -12.64 -7.93
N ILE A 26 -19.98 -12.12 -6.99
CA ILE A 26 -19.45 -11.49 -5.78
C ILE A 26 -18.55 -12.42 -4.96
N THR A 27 -18.84 -13.72 -4.99
CA THR A 27 -18.03 -14.76 -4.34
C THR A 27 -16.62 -14.82 -4.91
N LEU A 28 -16.48 -14.79 -6.24
CA LEU A 28 -15.19 -14.79 -6.92
C LEU A 28 -14.42 -13.49 -6.66
N TYR A 29 -15.13 -12.36 -6.68
CA TYR A 29 -14.52 -11.06 -6.36
C TYR A 29 -13.93 -11.04 -4.94
N ILE A 30 -14.67 -11.54 -3.95
CA ILE A 30 -14.20 -11.64 -2.56
C ILE A 30 -13.00 -12.58 -2.46
N GLN A 31 -13.03 -13.73 -3.15
CA GLN A 31 -11.91 -14.67 -3.19
C GLN A 31 -10.64 -14.01 -3.77
N GLN A 32 -10.76 -13.34 -4.91
CA GLN A 32 -9.65 -12.63 -5.55
C GLN A 32 -9.05 -11.56 -4.63
N GLN A 33 -9.89 -10.74 -4.00
CA GLN A 33 -9.44 -9.73 -3.05
C GLN A 33 -8.73 -10.34 -1.83
N SER A 34 -9.26 -11.45 -1.31
CA SER A 34 -8.66 -12.15 -0.16
C SER A 34 -7.28 -12.72 -0.49
N ILE A 35 -7.11 -13.30 -1.69
CA ILE A 35 -5.82 -13.81 -2.18
C ILE A 35 -4.82 -12.65 -2.35
N SER A 36 -5.26 -11.55 -2.98
CA SER A 36 -4.41 -10.37 -3.17
C SER A 36 -3.90 -9.82 -1.84
N LEU A 37 -4.78 -9.68 -0.86
CA LEU A 37 -4.42 -9.21 0.49
C LEU A 37 -3.47 -10.19 1.20
N TYR A 38 -3.73 -11.48 1.09
CA TYR A 38 -2.89 -12.52 1.69
C TYR A 38 -1.45 -12.47 1.17
N TYR A 39 -1.26 -12.37 -0.14
CA TYR A 39 0.07 -12.24 -0.72
C TYR A 39 0.73 -10.91 -0.35
N LYS A 40 -0.01 -9.81 -0.33
CA LYS A 40 0.52 -8.53 0.17
C LYS A 40 0.98 -8.62 1.63
N MET A 41 0.29 -9.38 2.48
CA MET A 41 0.71 -9.58 3.87
C MET A 41 1.93 -10.49 3.98
N LYS A 42 2.06 -11.50 3.11
CA LYS A 42 3.25 -12.37 3.04
C LYS A 42 4.48 -11.70 2.46
N ALA A 43 4.31 -10.73 1.57
CA ALA A 43 5.40 -9.94 1.02
C ALA A 43 6.03 -8.96 2.04
N LYS A 44 5.41 -8.76 3.20
CA LYS A 44 5.94 -7.88 4.25
C LYS A 44 7.06 -8.55 5.02
N ASP A 45 7.91 -7.73 5.64
CA ASP A 45 8.95 -8.20 6.54
C ASP A 45 8.40 -9.15 7.63
N PRO A 46 8.98 -10.35 7.81
CA PRO A 46 8.54 -11.30 8.84
C PRO A 46 8.66 -10.78 10.27
N THR A 47 9.52 -9.77 10.48
CA THR A 47 9.72 -9.08 11.76
C THR A 47 8.55 -8.17 12.13
N HIS A 48 7.71 -7.80 11.16
CA HIS A 48 6.57 -6.91 11.42
C HIS A 48 5.53 -7.61 12.31
N PRO A 49 5.04 -6.96 13.38
CA PRO A 49 4.14 -7.58 14.38
C PRO A 49 2.84 -8.15 13.77
N VAL A 50 2.34 -7.52 12.70
CA VAL A 50 1.17 -8.01 11.94
C VAL A 50 1.45 -9.37 11.29
N HIS A 51 2.66 -9.60 10.77
CA HIS A 51 3.02 -10.88 10.15
C HIS A 51 3.04 -11.99 11.21
N THR A 52 3.67 -11.72 12.35
CA THR A 52 3.70 -12.65 13.48
C THR A 52 2.31 -12.97 14.01
N HIS A 53 1.41 -11.99 14.13
CA HIS A 53 0.04 -12.24 14.64
C HIS A 53 -0.83 -13.03 13.65
N ILE A 54 -0.76 -12.73 12.35
CA ILE A 54 -1.63 -13.36 11.33
C ILE A 54 -1.18 -14.78 11.01
N PHE A 55 0.13 -15.02 10.96
CA PHE A 55 0.71 -16.30 10.55
C PHE A 55 1.20 -17.15 11.73
N ASN A 56 0.92 -16.75 12.99
CA ASN A 56 1.34 -17.50 14.16
C ASN A 56 0.79 -18.94 14.13
N PRO A 57 1.64 -19.99 14.12
CA PRO A 57 1.17 -21.37 14.12
C PRO A 57 0.47 -21.77 15.43
N ASN A 58 0.66 -21.03 16.52
CA ASN A 58 0.04 -21.33 17.82
C ASN A 58 -1.45 -20.98 17.86
N HIS A 59 -1.87 -19.99 17.08
CA HIS A 59 -3.28 -19.57 17.02
C HIS A 59 -4.14 -20.51 16.15
N ARG A 60 -3.52 -21.49 15.48
CA ARG A 60 -4.19 -22.36 14.51
C ARG A 60 -4.69 -23.68 15.10
N ARG A 61 -4.18 -24.12 16.25
CA ARG A 61 -4.22 -25.55 16.62
C ARG A 61 -5.44 -26.02 17.41
N ASN A 62 -6.16 -25.16 18.14
CA ASN A 62 -7.01 -25.67 19.25
C ASN A 62 -8.49 -25.24 19.22
N LEU A 63 -9.01 -24.71 18.11
CA LEU A 63 -10.41 -24.26 18.04
C LEU A 63 -11.19 -25.07 17.01
N VAL A 64 -12.26 -25.72 17.47
CA VAL A 64 -13.30 -26.24 16.58
C VAL A 64 -14.05 -25.04 16.01
N TRP A 65 -13.80 -24.75 14.75
CA TRP A 65 -14.43 -23.61 14.06
C TRP A 65 -15.91 -23.90 13.81
N THR A 66 -16.79 -23.12 14.43
CA THR A 66 -18.25 -23.22 14.27
C THR A 66 -18.80 -21.92 13.67
N LYS A 67 -20.13 -21.82 13.49
CA LYS A 67 -20.77 -20.57 13.04
C LYS A 67 -20.50 -19.40 13.99
N LEU A 68 -20.26 -19.68 15.28
CA LEU A 68 -19.93 -18.69 16.30
C LEU A 68 -18.43 -18.36 16.30
N PHE A 69 -17.57 -19.37 16.07
CA PHE A 69 -16.12 -19.21 16.01
C PHE A 69 -15.63 -19.24 14.57
N LYS A 70 -15.56 -18.06 13.94
CA LYS A 70 -15.08 -17.92 12.57
C LYS A 70 -13.61 -18.31 12.46
N LYS A 71 -13.28 -19.04 11.39
CA LYS A 71 -11.90 -19.35 11.02
C LYS A 71 -11.08 -18.05 10.85
N PRO A 72 -9.81 -17.99 11.28
CA PRO A 72 -8.96 -16.83 11.05
C PRO A 72 -8.70 -16.64 9.56
N PHE A 73 -8.42 -15.40 9.17
CA PHE A 73 -8.25 -14.98 7.78
C PHE A 73 -7.24 -15.87 7.02
N ALA A 74 -6.07 -16.13 7.59
CA ALA A 74 -5.03 -16.94 6.94
C ALA A 74 -5.52 -18.35 6.58
N ILE A 75 -6.28 -19.01 7.47
CA ILE A 75 -6.83 -20.36 7.24
C ILE A 75 -7.93 -20.33 6.17
N GLN A 76 -8.77 -19.29 6.18
CA GLN A 76 -9.80 -19.13 5.14
C GLN A 76 -9.17 -18.98 3.76
N VAL A 77 -8.14 -18.14 3.63
CA VAL A 77 -7.47 -17.93 2.35
C VAL A 77 -6.68 -19.15 1.91
N GLU A 78 -6.01 -19.87 2.82
CA GLU A 78 -5.35 -21.15 2.50
C GLU A 78 -6.33 -22.16 1.87
N SER A 79 -7.58 -22.23 2.37
CA SER A 79 -8.59 -23.10 1.75
C SER A 79 -9.01 -22.65 0.35
N ILE A 80 -9.01 -21.34 0.08
CA ILE A 80 -9.30 -20.78 -1.24
C ILE A 80 -8.11 -20.98 -2.19
N LEU A 81 -6.88 -20.81 -1.72
CA LEU A 81 -5.67 -21.07 -2.49
C LEU A 81 -5.60 -22.52 -2.93
N ASN A 82 -5.88 -23.45 -2.00
CA ASN A 82 -5.94 -24.87 -2.31
C ASN A 82 -7.02 -25.20 -3.34
N SER A 83 -8.21 -24.56 -3.28
CA SER A 83 -9.26 -24.80 -4.27
C SER A 83 -8.94 -24.23 -5.66
N TRP A 84 -8.08 -23.21 -5.73
CA TRP A 84 -7.59 -22.60 -6.98
C TRP A 84 -6.26 -23.18 -7.46
N ASN A 85 -5.71 -24.20 -6.76
CA ASN A 85 -4.37 -24.78 -7.02
C ASN A 85 -3.24 -23.72 -7.05
N LEU A 86 -3.33 -22.71 -6.18
CA LEU A 86 -2.32 -21.66 -6.04
C LEU A 86 -1.33 -21.98 -4.92
N SER A 87 -0.07 -21.55 -5.08
CA SER A 87 0.97 -21.77 -4.08
C SER A 87 0.73 -20.97 -2.79
N ASN A 88 0.84 -21.63 -1.64
CA ASN A 88 0.73 -20.98 -0.33
C ASN A 88 1.95 -20.10 0.00
N ASN A 89 3.10 -20.35 -0.62
CA ASN A 89 4.36 -19.63 -0.43
C ASN A 89 4.96 -19.25 -1.80
N PRO A 90 4.40 -18.24 -2.50
CA PRO A 90 5.05 -17.71 -3.68
C PRO A 90 6.35 -17.00 -3.28
N MET A 91 7.34 -17.04 -4.17
CA MET A 91 8.56 -16.25 -4.04
C MET A 91 8.17 -14.77 -4.29
N LEU A 92 8.02 -14.01 -3.21
CA LEU A 92 7.63 -12.60 -3.26
C LEU A 92 8.83 -11.75 -2.90
N GLU A 93 9.06 -10.69 -3.66
CA GLU A 93 10.00 -9.64 -3.27
C GLU A 93 9.49 -8.99 -1.98
N THR A 94 10.38 -8.86 -1.00
CA THR A 94 10.03 -8.25 0.27
C THR A 94 9.79 -6.77 0.06
N LEU A 95 8.59 -6.30 0.41
CA LEU A 95 8.25 -4.89 0.34
C LEU A 95 8.94 -4.17 1.50
N LEU A 96 9.99 -3.42 1.17
CA LEU A 96 10.65 -2.54 2.11
C LEU A 96 9.69 -1.40 2.47
N TYR A 97 9.37 -1.30 3.76
CA TYR A 97 8.65 -0.15 4.26
C TYR A 97 9.52 1.10 4.20
N PRO A 98 8.98 2.27 3.81
CA PRO A 98 9.70 3.51 3.98
C PRO A 98 9.99 3.67 5.47
N ILE A 99 11.29 3.79 5.82
CA ILE A 99 11.77 4.01 7.18
C ILE A 99 11.14 5.28 7.78
N ILE A 100 10.77 6.22 6.91
CA ILE A 100 10.23 7.52 7.26
C ILE A 100 8.70 7.40 7.31
N PRO A 101 8.09 7.50 8.50
CA PRO A 101 6.64 7.45 8.58
C PRO A 101 6.00 8.69 7.93
N PRO A 102 4.75 8.59 7.46
CA PRO A 102 4.09 9.69 6.75
C PRO A 102 3.82 10.91 7.64
N TRP A 103 3.80 10.74 8.96
CA TRP A 103 3.69 11.83 9.93
C TRP A 103 5.05 12.45 10.29
N PHE A 104 6.15 11.96 9.72
CA PHE A 104 7.48 12.52 9.94
C PHE A 104 7.61 13.83 9.14
N ASN A 105 7.83 14.93 9.86
CA ASN A 105 7.99 16.23 9.23
C ASN A 105 9.41 16.36 8.67
N LEU A 106 9.56 16.08 7.38
CA LEU A 106 10.82 16.27 6.65
C LEU A 106 11.29 17.73 6.62
N GLY A 107 10.41 18.70 6.89
CA GLY A 107 10.75 20.12 6.94
C GLY A 107 11.73 20.47 8.08
N GLN A 108 11.91 19.60 9.08
CA GLN A 108 12.95 19.78 10.10
C GLN A 108 14.34 19.34 9.62
N LEU A 109 14.42 18.43 8.64
CA LEU A 109 15.69 18.01 8.02
C LEU A 109 16.10 18.91 6.84
N ILE A 110 15.14 19.63 6.26
CA ILE A 110 15.38 20.53 5.15
C ILE A 110 15.63 21.92 5.74
N GLU A 111 16.91 22.27 5.87
CA GLU A 111 17.27 23.67 6.14
C GLU A 111 16.87 24.53 4.94
N HIS A 112 15.82 25.34 5.12
CA HIS A 112 15.39 26.34 4.13
C HIS A 112 16.25 27.60 4.13
N ASP A 113 17.32 27.60 4.94
CA ASP A 113 18.22 28.73 5.17
C ASP A 113 19.19 28.91 3.98
N LEU A 114 18.62 29.22 2.82
CA LEU A 114 19.29 30.15 1.91
C LEU A 114 19.25 31.50 2.62
N VAL A 115 20.40 32.17 2.77
CA VAL A 115 20.47 33.49 3.39
C VAL A 115 19.39 34.35 2.72
N ASN A 116 18.36 34.69 3.50
CA ASN A 116 17.29 35.58 3.05
C ASN A 116 17.98 36.79 2.41
N PRO A 117 17.63 37.18 1.17
CA PRO A 117 18.25 38.34 0.55
C PRO A 117 18.09 39.50 1.53
N THR A 118 19.21 40.01 2.02
CA THR A 118 19.27 40.98 3.12
C THR A 118 18.51 42.26 2.81
N ASN A 119 18.11 42.46 1.56
CA ASN A 119 17.13 43.44 1.14
C ASN A 119 16.27 42.92 -0.03
N LYS A 120 14.95 43.10 0.05
CA LYS A 120 14.00 42.96 -1.08
C LYS A 120 14.31 43.91 -2.26
N SER A 121 15.31 44.77 -2.11
CA SER A 121 15.75 45.79 -3.07
C SER A 121 16.97 45.38 -3.92
N MET A 122 17.59 44.20 -3.71
CA MET A 122 18.73 43.78 -4.52
C MET A 122 18.32 43.31 -5.92
N GLY A 123 19.14 43.66 -6.92
CA GLY A 123 18.96 43.25 -8.30
C GLY A 123 19.10 41.73 -8.48
N LYS A 124 18.48 41.17 -9.53
CA LYS A 124 18.44 39.72 -9.79
C LYS A 124 19.83 39.07 -9.82
N GLU A 125 20.83 39.75 -10.36
CA GLU A 125 22.21 39.22 -10.46
C GLU A 125 22.95 39.21 -9.11
N GLN A 126 22.72 40.20 -8.27
CA GLN A 126 23.31 40.26 -6.92
C GLN A 126 22.73 39.18 -6.01
N ASN A 127 21.42 38.92 -6.12
CA ASN A 127 20.78 37.82 -5.39
C ASN A 127 21.33 36.45 -5.83
N LYS A 128 21.56 36.24 -7.14
CA LYS A 128 22.18 35.00 -7.63
C LYS A 128 23.59 34.81 -7.06
N GLN A 129 24.41 35.86 -7.06
CA GLN A 129 25.77 35.81 -6.51
C GLN A 129 25.76 35.50 -5.01
N SER A 130 24.90 36.16 -4.24
CA SER A 130 24.77 35.91 -2.80
C SER A 130 24.32 34.47 -2.48
N VAL A 131 23.41 33.90 -3.28
CA VAL A 131 22.99 32.50 -3.15
C VAL A 131 24.15 31.56 -3.44
N LEU A 132 24.91 31.80 -4.51
CA LEU A 132 26.07 30.98 -4.87
C LEU A 132 27.17 31.04 -3.81
N GLU A 133 27.43 32.20 -3.22
CA GLU A 133 28.37 32.35 -2.10
C GLU A 133 27.91 31.59 -0.85
N THR A 134 26.61 31.61 -0.54
CA THR A 134 26.04 30.86 0.58
C THR A 134 26.18 29.35 0.35
N LEU A 135 25.89 28.89 -0.87
CA LEU A 135 26.06 27.47 -1.25
C LEU A 135 27.53 27.05 -1.12
N ARG A 136 28.46 27.91 -1.57
CA ARG A 136 29.89 27.62 -1.51
C ARG A 136 30.46 27.60 -0.09
N THR A 137 29.94 28.44 0.81
CA THR A 137 30.49 28.60 2.17
C THR A 137 29.87 27.63 3.18
N LYS A 138 28.54 27.45 3.19
CA LYS A 138 27.86 26.55 4.12
C LYS A 138 27.78 25.11 3.62
N TYR A 139 27.71 24.90 2.31
CA TYR A 139 27.39 23.60 1.73
C TYR A 139 28.52 23.05 0.82
N HIS A 140 29.78 23.39 1.10
CA HIS A 140 30.93 23.03 0.25
C HIS A 140 31.03 21.52 -0.01
N ASP A 141 30.81 20.69 1.02
CA ASP A 141 31.00 19.24 0.95
C ASP A 141 29.73 18.47 0.55
N TYR A 142 28.64 19.18 0.22
CA TYR A 142 27.34 18.56 -0.09
C TYR A 142 27.14 18.39 -1.59
N THR A 143 26.59 17.25 -2.00
CA THR A 143 26.26 17.01 -3.42
C THR A 143 25.05 17.83 -3.83
N HIS A 144 25.24 18.75 -4.79
CA HIS A 144 24.18 19.62 -5.26
C HIS A 144 23.27 18.88 -6.23
N ILE A 145 21.96 18.84 -5.94
CA ILE A 145 20.95 18.24 -6.81
C ILE A 145 20.12 19.37 -7.44
N TYR A 146 20.35 19.63 -8.73
CA TYR A 146 19.58 20.60 -9.49
C TYR A 146 18.42 19.91 -10.21
N ILE A 147 17.19 20.24 -9.82
CA ILE A 147 15.99 19.81 -10.55
C ILE A 147 15.72 20.85 -11.63
N TYR A 148 16.08 20.52 -12.87
CA TYR A 148 15.71 21.34 -14.03
C TYR A 148 14.18 21.27 -14.23
N ARG A 149 13.49 22.30 -13.75
CA ARG A 149 12.08 22.52 -14.03
C ARG A 149 11.99 23.29 -15.34
N TRP A 150 11.83 22.57 -16.45
CA TRP A 150 11.53 23.15 -17.75
C TRP A 150 10.16 23.84 -17.69
N LEU A 151 10.16 25.16 -17.78
CA LEU A 151 9.01 26.00 -18.13
C LEU A 151 9.41 26.81 -19.35
#